data_AF-A0A521VTB4-F1
#
_entry.id   AF-A0A521VTB4-F1
#
_cell.length_a   1.000
_cell.length_b   1.000
_cell.length_c   1.000
_cell.angle_alpha   90.00
_cell.angle_beta   90.00
_cell.angle_gamma   90.00
#
_symmetry.space_group_name_H-M   'P 1'
#
loop_
_entity.id
_entity.type
_entity.pdbx_description
1 polymer ?
#
loop_
_entity_poly.entity_id
_entity_poly.type
_entity_poly.pdbx_seq_one_letter_code
_entity_poly.pdbx_strand_id
1 'polypeptide(L)'
;MPRTPRLAPLSLALAACFAVTTATAAEPARLLNLSQRYTPAPPWPAGDERGMANAIGPGTWARCAWHLSQPKAKTYEVSHVRSATMPLSPFSGPYANRPKPTAGLPGTVQAFNLEQFDAGAEPAQQGTQIDALGHFAHLPQPWDGQAPFPAEQAQYYGGYTQQDVKPTPDSLLLRLGMEKAPPIVTSAVLLDARRHIGRGQPMKAGELVTAKHIESMLRAQGLAGRGILAGDVVYVHTGWGEHWKDPDTEKVYYTMAPGLSYDAAQYLGQRRIVAIGLDTPFVDPAAEGFLAGKAEPAAGTPPGIPFAVHHHMLTQLGIHHIENAKLDELARDRVWTSCAMILPLREQGSAGSAIRPVSIGAPAREGR
;
A
#
# COMPACT_ATOMS: atom_id res chain seq x y z
N MET A 1 -78.46 4.30 -40.78
CA MET A 1 -77.43 5.34 -41.03
C MET A 1 -76.45 5.33 -39.86
N PRO A 2 -75.14 5.41 -40.11
CA PRO A 2 -74.13 4.72 -39.31
C PRO A 2 -73.65 5.53 -38.10
N ARG A 3 -73.33 4.81 -37.02
CA ARG A 3 -72.64 5.31 -35.83
C ARG A 3 -71.15 5.48 -36.16
N THR A 4 -70.61 6.67 -35.93
CA THR A 4 -69.18 6.98 -35.96
C THR A 4 -68.45 6.31 -34.80
N PRO A 5 -67.29 5.65 -35.02
CA PRO A 5 -66.48 5.14 -33.92
C PRO A 5 -65.59 6.26 -33.37
N ARG A 6 -65.56 6.41 -32.04
CA ARG A 6 -64.58 7.26 -31.33
C ARG A 6 -63.24 6.55 -31.28
N LEU A 7 -62.21 7.15 -31.88
CA LEU A 7 -60.81 6.78 -31.68
C LEU A 7 -60.36 7.22 -30.28
N ALA A 8 -59.94 6.26 -29.46
CA ALA A 8 -59.23 6.53 -28.21
C ALA A 8 -57.74 6.79 -28.52
N PRO A 9 -57.09 7.78 -27.89
CA PRO A 9 -55.67 8.00 -28.07
C PRO A 9 -54.89 6.91 -27.32
N LEU A 10 -54.11 6.13 -28.06
CA LEU A 10 -53.14 5.20 -27.49
C LEU A 10 -51.94 6.03 -27.01
N SER A 11 -51.94 6.39 -25.72
CA SER A 11 -50.78 7.02 -25.08
C SER A 11 -49.66 6.00 -24.96
N LEU A 12 -48.70 6.05 -25.89
CA LEU A 12 -47.45 5.29 -25.81
C LEU A 12 -46.61 5.87 -24.66
N ALA A 13 -46.72 5.28 -23.47
CA ALA A 13 -45.80 5.57 -22.37
C ALA A 13 -44.43 4.98 -22.73
N LEU A 14 -43.53 5.81 -23.26
CA LEU A 14 -42.11 5.49 -23.36
C LEU A 14 -41.57 5.36 -21.92
N ALA A 15 -41.49 4.14 -21.41
CA ALA A 15 -40.71 3.82 -20.23
C ALA A 15 -39.23 4.02 -20.58
N ALA A 16 -38.73 5.24 -20.42
CA ALA A 16 -37.30 5.50 -20.41
C ALA A 16 -36.72 4.79 -19.18
N CYS A 17 -36.20 3.57 -19.37
CA CYS A 17 -35.31 2.93 -18.43
C CYS A 17 -34.05 3.81 -18.33
N PHE A 18 -34.08 4.80 -17.44
CA PHE A 18 -32.87 5.40 -16.93
C PHE A 18 -32.13 4.29 -16.18
N ALA A 19 -31.19 3.64 -16.85
CA ALA A 19 -30.13 2.94 -16.18
C ALA A 19 -29.47 3.99 -15.27
N VAL A 20 -29.75 3.91 -13.97
CA VAL A 20 -29.01 4.66 -12.97
C VAL A 20 -27.61 4.09 -13.03
N THR A 21 -26.76 4.67 -13.87
CA THR A 21 -25.33 4.51 -13.78
C THR A 21 -24.98 5.09 -12.42
N THR A 22 -24.89 4.24 -11.40
CA THR A 22 -24.28 4.60 -10.14
C THR A 22 -22.92 5.15 -10.51
N ALA A 23 -22.76 6.47 -10.43
CA ALA A 23 -21.50 7.13 -10.71
C ALA A 23 -20.52 6.72 -9.60
N THR A 24 -19.93 5.53 -9.76
CA THR A 24 -18.69 5.17 -9.10
C THR A 24 -17.68 6.21 -9.55
N ALA A 25 -17.04 6.91 -8.62
CA ALA A 25 -16.08 7.98 -8.91
C ALA A 25 -14.78 7.41 -9.50
N ALA A 26 -14.87 6.84 -10.71
CA ALA A 26 -13.76 6.33 -11.50
C ALA A 26 -13.43 7.31 -12.63
N GLU A 27 -12.16 7.37 -13.00
CA GLU A 27 -11.69 8.29 -14.02
C GLU A 27 -12.37 8.03 -15.38
N PRO A 28 -12.75 9.07 -16.15
CA PRO A 28 -13.39 8.89 -17.44
C PRO A 28 -12.43 8.24 -18.46
N ALA A 29 -12.96 7.43 -19.37
CA ALA A 29 -12.17 6.67 -20.36
C ALA A 29 -11.18 7.55 -21.16
N ARG A 30 -11.56 8.79 -21.50
CA ARG A 30 -10.67 9.74 -22.19
C ARG A 30 -9.42 10.05 -21.36
N LEU A 31 -9.57 10.24 -20.05
CA LEU A 31 -8.46 10.48 -19.13
C LEU A 31 -7.59 9.23 -18.97
N LEU A 32 -8.21 8.04 -18.91
CA LEU A 32 -7.46 6.78 -18.83
C LEU A 32 -6.60 6.54 -20.08
N ASN A 33 -7.16 6.80 -21.28
CA ASN A 33 -6.42 6.72 -22.53
C ASN A 33 -5.27 7.73 -22.60
N LEU A 34 -5.48 8.95 -22.11
CA LEU A 34 -4.44 9.97 -22.00
C LEU A 34 -3.33 9.50 -21.04
N SER A 35 -3.73 9.05 -19.87
CA SER A 35 -2.85 8.57 -18.82
C SER A 35 -1.93 7.44 -19.31
N GLN A 36 -2.51 6.43 -19.97
CA GLN A 36 -1.75 5.30 -20.51
C GLN A 36 -0.66 5.73 -21.51
N ARG A 37 -0.91 6.76 -22.33
CA ARG A 37 0.09 7.28 -23.28
C ARG A 37 1.27 7.97 -22.60
N TYR A 38 1.06 8.53 -21.41
CA TYR A 38 2.06 9.31 -20.68
C TYR A 38 2.62 8.59 -19.44
N THR A 39 2.23 7.34 -19.20
CA THR A 39 2.81 6.51 -18.13
C THR A 39 3.95 5.67 -18.73
N PRO A 40 5.20 5.87 -18.30
CA PRO A 40 6.33 5.06 -18.74
C PRO A 40 6.11 3.55 -18.53
N ALA A 41 6.77 2.74 -19.34
CA ALA A 41 6.74 1.29 -19.25
C ALA A 41 8.17 0.73 -19.29
N PRO A 42 8.43 -0.39 -18.59
CA PRO A 42 9.72 -1.08 -18.64
C PRO A 42 10.00 -1.65 -20.05
N PRO A 43 11.26 -2.00 -20.38
CA PRO A 43 12.41 -2.11 -19.47
C PRO A 43 12.93 -0.76 -18.96
N TRP A 44 13.30 -0.72 -17.68
CA TRP A 44 13.95 0.42 -17.06
C TRP A 44 15.43 0.50 -17.48
N PRO A 45 16.05 1.70 -17.46
CA PRO A 45 17.45 1.84 -17.86
C PRO A 45 18.38 1.02 -16.95
N ALA A 46 19.56 0.66 -17.48
CA ALA A 46 20.60 0.02 -16.70
C ALA A 46 20.99 0.89 -15.49
N GLY A 47 21.13 0.25 -14.33
CA GLY A 47 21.40 0.95 -13.08
C GLY A 47 20.17 1.61 -12.45
N ASP A 48 18.94 1.23 -12.85
CA ASP A 48 17.72 1.69 -12.20
C ASP A 48 17.71 1.39 -10.69
N GLU A 49 17.31 2.38 -9.90
CA GLU A 49 17.17 2.31 -8.45
C GLU A 49 15.75 2.67 -7.98
N ARG A 50 14.82 2.87 -8.92
CA ARG A 50 13.46 3.36 -8.64
C ARG A 50 12.37 2.32 -8.86
N GLY A 51 12.64 1.24 -9.60
CA GLY A 51 11.64 0.22 -9.85
C GLY A 51 10.41 0.76 -10.57
N MET A 52 9.24 0.30 -10.15
CA MET A 52 7.97 0.76 -10.69
C MET A 52 7.66 2.22 -10.36
N ALA A 53 8.43 2.88 -9.47
CA ALA A 53 8.31 4.32 -9.26
C ALA A 53 8.82 5.15 -10.46
N ASN A 54 9.43 4.53 -11.47
CA ASN A 54 9.65 5.15 -12.79
C ASN A 54 8.35 5.42 -13.56
N ALA A 55 7.24 4.75 -13.22
CA ALA A 55 5.94 5.01 -13.83
C ALA A 55 5.31 6.33 -13.39
N ILE A 56 5.79 6.93 -12.29
CA ILE A 56 5.26 8.19 -11.74
C ILE A 56 5.62 9.36 -12.64
N GLY A 57 4.60 10.09 -13.10
CA GLY A 57 4.78 11.21 -14.01
C GLY A 57 3.46 11.76 -14.54
N PRO A 58 3.46 12.51 -15.65
CA PRO A 58 2.27 13.20 -16.16
C PRO A 58 1.04 12.31 -16.33
N GLY A 59 1.22 11.06 -16.77
CA GLY A 59 0.12 10.10 -16.91
C GLY A 59 -0.55 9.76 -15.58
N THR A 60 0.22 9.48 -14.52
CA THR A 60 -0.32 9.15 -13.19
C THR A 60 -0.85 10.39 -12.47
N TRP A 61 -0.17 11.54 -12.63
CA TRP A 61 -0.61 12.82 -12.08
C TRP A 61 -1.95 13.26 -12.64
N ALA A 62 -2.21 13.03 -13.92
CA ALA A 62 -3.50 13.34 -14.53
C ALA A 62 -4.66 12.54 -13.89
N ARG A 63 -4.43 11.27 -13.51
CA ARG A 63 -5.43 10.46 -12.79
C ARG A 63 -5.66 11.00 -11.38
N CYS A 64 -4.58 11.27 -10.63
CA CYS A 64 -4.68 11.91 -9.31
C CYS A 64 -5.44 13.24 -9.38
N ALA A 65 -5.07 14.15 -10.30
CA ALA A 65 -5.65 15.47 -10.43
C ALA A 65 -7.18 15.44 -10.65
N TRP A 66 -7.67 14.44 -11.39
CA TRP A 66 -9.10 14.23 -11.55
C TRP A 66 -9.80 13.98 -10.21
N HIS A 67 -9.26 13.10 -9.35
CA HIS A 67 -9.81 12.84 -8.02
C HIS A 67 -9.79 14.09 -7.14
N LEU A 68 -8.72 14.88 -7.18
CA LEU A 68 -8.62 16.15 -6.45
C LEU A 68 -9.70 17.15 -6.85
N SER A 69 -10.09 17.17 -8.13
CA SER A 69 -11.09 18.10 -8.66
C SER A 69 -12.55 17.68 -8.44
N GLN A 70 -12.81 16.51 -7.83
CA GLN A 70 -14.20 16.05 -7.67
C GLN A 70 -14.95 16.93 -6.66
N PRO A 71 -16.20 17.35 -6.92
CA PRO A 71 -16.93 18.27 -6.04
C PRO A 71 -17.14 17.79 -4.60
N LYS A 72 -17.07 16.48 -4.36
CA LYS A 72 -17.20 15.85 -3.04
C LYS A 72 -15.91 15.22 -2.55
N ALA A 73 -14.78 15.55 -3.18
CA ALA A 73 -13.50 15.06 -2.75
C ALA A 73 -13.23 15.51 -1.31
N LYS A 74 -12.74 14.59 -0.49
CA LYS A 74 -12.20 14.89 0.83
C LYS A 74 -10.96 14.06 1.08
N THR A 75 -10.16 14.52 2.04
CA THR A 75 -8.93 13.85 2.46
C THR A 75 -9.24 12.75 3.45
N TYR A 76 -8.54 11.63 3.30
CA TYR A 76 -8.50 10.49 4.19
C TYR A 76 -7.06 10.30 4.66
N GLU A 77 -6.88 10.29 5.96
CA GLU A 77 -5.59 9.96 6.58
C GLU A 77 -5.38 8.45 6.46
N VAL A 78 -4.26 8.05 5.84
CA VAL A 78 -3.90 6.63 5.65
C VAL A 78 -2.82 6.20 6.64
N SER A 79 -2.46 7.08 7.59
CA SER A 79 -1.53 6.76 8.67
C SER A 79 -2.19 6.66 10.04
N HIS A 80 -1.59 5.86 10.92
CA HIS A 80 -1.84 5.92 12.35
C HIS A 80 -0.99 7.00 13.01
N VAL A 81 -1.49 7.58 14.10
CA VAL A 81 -0.69 8.43 14.98
C VAL A 81 0.44 7.58 15.57
N ARG A 82 1.66 8.12 15.55
CA ARG A 82 2.83 7.48 16.14
C ARG A 82 2.94 7.87 17.61
N SER A 83 3.01 6.89 18.49
CA SER A 83 3.18 7.11 19.94
C SER A 83 4.15 6.08 20.52
N ALA A 84 4.56 6.26 21.77
CA ALA A 84 5.39 5.28 22.48
C ALA A 84 4.59 4.05 22.96
N THR A 85 3.27 4.07 22.81
CA THR A 85 2.35 3.03 23.28
C THR A 85 1.58 2.36 22.15
N MET A 86 1.81 2.76 20.89
CA MET A 86 1.27 2.07 19.72
C MET A 86 1.86 0.65 19.60
N PRO A 87 1.28 -0.21 18.75
CA PRO A 87 1.84 -1.53 18.52
C PRO A 87 3.29 -1.47 18.05
N LEU A 88 4.17 -2.24 18.67
CA LEU A 88 5.60 -2.25 18.41
C LEU A 88 5.98 -3.44 17.53
N SER A 89 6.71 -3.19 16.46
CA SER A 89 7.30 -4.24 15.63
C SER A 89 8.25 -5.11 16.48
N PRO A 90 8.14 -6.45 16.43
CA PRO A 90 9.04 -7.34 17.17
C PRO A 90 10.47 -7.30 16.63
N PHE A 91 10.67 -6.69 15.46
CA PHE A 91 11.97 -6.52 14.83
C PHE A 91 12.65 -5.21 15.21
N SER A 92 11.94 -4.30 15.88
CA SER A 92 12.46 -2.99 16.25
C SER A 92 12.74 -2.81 17.73
N GLY A 93 13.75 -1.99 18.03
CA GLY A 93 13.97 -1.50 19.37
C GLY A 93 12.81 -0.60 19.83
N PRO A 94 12.74 -0.27 21.14
CA PRO A 94 11.65 0.54 21.68
C PRO A 94 11.46 1.87 20.92
N TYR A 95 10.29 2.06 20.34
CA TYR A 95 9.90 3.33 19.74
C TYR A 95 9.43 4.30 20.82
N ALA A 96 10.36 4.76 21.67
CA ALA A 96 10.04 5.73 22.73
C ALA A 96 10.56 7.11 22.33
N ASN A 97 9.63 8.06 22.21
CA ASN A 97 9.97 9.47 22.06
C ASN A 97 10.33 10.05 23.44
N ARG A 98 11.55 10.59 23.60
CA ARG A 98 12.01 11.24 24.83
C ARG A 98 11.99 12.76 24.66
N PRO A 99 10.94 13.44 25.19
CA PRO A 99 10.94 14.89 25.19
C PRO A 99 12.09 15.41 26.06
N LYS A 100 12.78 16.44 25.56
CA LYS A 100 13.76 17.22 26.33
C LYS A 100 13.01 18.31 27.12
N PRO A 101 13.57 18.78 28.26
CA PRO A 101 13.00 19.93 28.95
C PRO A 101 12.86 21.13 28.01
N THR A 102 11.79 21.90 28.16
CA THR A 102 11.65 23.19 27.47
C THR A 102 12.87 24.05 27.77
N ALA A 103 13.50 24.57 26.72
CA ALA A 103 14.66 25.45 26.82
C ALA A 103 14.29 26.86 26.34
N GLY A 104 15.05 27.86 26.78
CA GLY A 104 14.88 29.26 26.38
C GLY A 104 16.21 29.91 26.02
N LEU A 105 16.14 31.06 25.35
CA LEU A 105 17.32 31.83 24.97
C LEU A 105 17.50 33.02 25.93
N PRO A 106 18.61 33.09 26.71
CA PRO A 106 18.83 34.17 27.68
C PRO A 106 18.67 35.57 27.06
N GLY A 107 17.96 36.45 27.77
CA GLY A 107 17.69 37.83 27.32
C GLY A 107 16.59 37.96 26.25
N THR A 108 15.82 36.91 25.98
CA THR A 108 14.71 36.92 25.00
C THR A 108 13.40 36.43 25.60
N VAL A 109 12.30 36.60 24.86
CA VAL A 109 10.97 36.03 25.19
C VAL A 109 10.74 34.63 24.57
N GLN A 110 11.79 33.98 24.08
CA GLN A 110 11.69 32.74 23.29
C GLN A 110 11.90 31.49 24.14
N ALA A 111 11.06 30.48 23.91
CA ALA A 111 11.17 29.13 24.46
C ALA A 111 10.87 28.09 23.36
N PHE A 112 11.46 26.90 23.46
CA PHE A 112 11.32 25.83 22.46
C PHE A 112 11.36 24.43 23.10
N ASN A 113 10.79 23.46 22.38
CA ASN A 113 10.77 22.05 22.76
C ASN A 113 11.55 21.24 21.73
N LEU A 114 12.16 20.16 22.19
CA LEU A 114 12.86 19.19 21.36
C LEU A 114 12.59 17.80 21.93
N GLU A 115 12.88 16.81 21.13
CA GLU A 115 12.78 15.42 21.52
C GLU A 115 13.88 14.60 20.84
N GLN A 116 14.04 13.35 21.27
CA GLN A 116 14.93 12.39 20.65
C GLN A 116 14.32 10.99 20.79
N PHE A 117 14.71 10.07 19.92
CA PHE A 117 14.34 8.68 20.07
C PHE A 117 15.33 7.91 20.95
N ASP A 118 14.86 6.80 21.51
CA ASP A 118 15.71 5.85 22.21
C ASP A 118 16.75 5.21 21.29
N ALA A 119 17.89 4.83 21.89
CA ALA A 119 18.90 4.07 21.19
C ALA A 119 18.31 2.75 20.68
N GLY A 120 18.53 2.45 19.40
CA GLY A 120 17.99 1.25 18.74
C GLY A 120 16.57 1.39 18.19
N ALA A 121 15.93 2.57 18.31
CA ALA A 121 14.66 2.82 17.62
C ALA A 121 14.87 2.84 16.09
N GLU A 122 14.01 2.15 15.35
CA GLU A 122 14.03 2.17 13.88
C GLU A 122 12.76 2.87 13.36
N PRO A 123 12.72 4.21 13.38
CA PRO A 123 11.51 4.96 13.05
C PRO A 123 10.99 4.66 11.64
N ALA A 124 11.88 4.33 10.71
CA ALA A 124 11.55 4.01 9.34
C ALA A 124 10.88 2.63 9.14
N GLN A 125 10.91 1.77 10.17
CA GLN A 125 10.37 0.39 10.16
C GLN A 125 9.30 0.18 11.25
N GLN A 126 8.60 1.26 11.59
CA GLN A 126 7.63 1.26 12.68
C GLN A 126 6.46 2.17 12.32
N GLY A 127 5.23 1.82 12.71
CA GLY A 127 4.04 2.59 12.35
C GLY A 127 3.73 2.55 10.86
N THR A 128 2.89 3.46 10.37
CA THR A 128 2.66 3.55 8.92
C THR A 128 3.97 3.92 8.22
N GLN A 129 4.45 3.01 7.38
CA GLN A 129 5.79 3.06 6.79
C GLN A 129 5.77 2.70 5.31
N ILE A 130 6.88 2.96 4.63
CA ILE A 130 7.17 2.45 3.29
C ILE A 130 8.56 1.84 3.23
N ASP A 131 8.69 0.70 2.56
CA ASP A 131 9.96 -0.02 2.46
C ASP A 131 10.73 0.37 1.20
N ALA A 132 12.04 0.58 1.35
CA ALA A 132 12.92 0.87 0.23
C ALA A 132 13.19 -0.41 -0.58
N LEU A 133 13.60 -0.27 -1.84
CA LEU A 133 13.96 -1.46 -2.63
C LEU A 133 15.21 -2.17 -2.07
N GLY A 134 16.07 -1.44 -1.34
CA GLY A 134 17.20 -1.98 -0.61
C GLY A 134 16.86 -2.55 0.77
N HIS A 135 15.60 -2.50 1.20
CA HIS A 135 15.13 -3.10 2.45
C HIS A 135 15.37 -4.61 2.49
N PHE A 136 15.13 -5.27 1.34
CA PHE A 136 15.15 -6.72 1.22
C PHE A 136 16.17 -7.15 0.17
N ALA A 137 16.81 -8.29 0.43
CA ALA A 137 17.74 -8.96 -0.47
C ALA A 137 17.38 -10.44 -0.59
N HIS A 138 18.03 -11.15 -1.51
CA HIS A 138 17.93 -12.59 -1.57
C HIS A 138 19.29 -13.24 -1.85
N LEU A 139 19.42 -14.49 -1.43
CA LEU A 139 20.56 -15.33 -1.78
C LEU A 139 20.27 -16.14 -3.05
N PRO A 140 21.30 -16.62 -3.77
CA PRO A 140 21.11 -17.53 -4.90
C PRO A 140 20.57 -18.91 -4.50
N GLN A 141 20.79 -19.34 -3.26
CA GLN A 141 20.33 -20.60 -2.68
C GLN A 141 19.91 -20.38 -1.22
N PRO A 142 18.99 -21.21 -0.67
CA PRO A 142 18.65 -21.16 0.75
C PRO A 142 19.88 -21.34 1.64
N TRP A 143 20.01 -20.48 2.66
CA TRP A 143 21.07 -20.60 3.66
C TRP A 143 20.76 -21.73 4.65
N ASP A 144 21.79 -22.46 5.07
CA ASP A 144 21.71 -23.59 6.00
C ASP A 144 21.54 -23.19 7.48
N GLY A 145 21.56 -21.88 7.76
CA GLY A 145 21.42 -21.31 9.11
C GLY A 145 22.72 -21.29 9.92
N GLN A 146 23.85 -21.74 9.36
CA GLN A 146 25.13 -21.74 10.06
C GLN A 146 25.81 -20.37 9.98
N ALA A 147 26.28 -19.86 11.12
CA ALA A 147 26.99 -18.60 11.18
C ALA A 147 28.40 -18.69 10.55
N PRO A 148 28.90 -17.60 9.93
CA PRO A 148 28.21 -16.32 9.73
C PRO A 148 27.18 -16.39 8.60
N PHE A 149 26.18 -15.50 8.64
CA PHE A 149 25.27 -15.32 7.50
C PHE A 149 26.08 -14.89 6.26
N PRO A 150 25.90 -15.53 5.08
CA PRO A 150 26.68 -15.28 3.87
C PRO A 150 26.22 -14.01 3.14
N ALA A 151 26.33 -12.86 3.81
CA ALA A 151 25.85 -11.57 3.33
C ALA A 151 26.48 -11.17 1.99
N GLU A 152 27.72 -11.56 1.73
CA GLU A 152 28.45 -11.25 0.49
C GLU A 152 27.79 -11.82 -0.78
N GLN A 153 26.93 -12.83 -0.63
CA GLN A 153 26.19 -13.45 -1.73
C GLN A 153 24.83 -12.78 -1.96
N ALA A 154 24.44 -11.81 -1.15
CA ALA A 154 23.15 -11.14 -1.26
C ALA A 154 23.03 -10.35 -2.58
N GLN A 155 21.88 -10.51 -3.20
CA GLN A 155 21.47 -9.82 -4.41
C GLN A 155 20.20 -9.01 -4.14
N TYR A 156 20.14 -7.84 -4.76
CA TYR A 156 19.07 -6.88 -4.59
C TYR A 156 18.37 -6.59 -5.92
N TYR A 157 17.31 -5.78 -5.86
CA TYR A 157 16.63 -5.26 -7.05
C TYR A 157 17.62 -4.70 -8.09
N GLY A 158 17.35 -4.95 -9.37
CA GLY A 158 18.22 -4.48 -10.46
C GLY A 158 19.51 -5.27 -10.63
N GLY A 159 19.72 -6.35 -9.86
CA GLY A 159 20.92 -7.19 -9.92
C GLY A 159 22.11 -6.61 -9.16
N TYR A 160 21.89 -5.61 -8.31
CA TYR A 160 22.94 -5.06 -7.45
C TYR A 160 23.39 -6.08 -6.41
N THR A 161 24.68 -6.06 -6.10
CA THR A 161 25.31 -6.95 -5.12
C THR A 161 25.33 -6.34 -3.72
N GLN A 162 25.63 -7.15 -2.70
CA GLN A 162 25.95 -6.68 -1.36
C GLN A 162 26.98 -5.54 -1.35
N GLN A 163 28.02 -5.63 -2.19
CA GLN A 163 29.08 -4.62 -2.24
C GLN A 163 28.58 -3.29 -2.82
N ASP A 164 27.62 -3.32 -3.74
CA ASP A 164 27.02 -2.12 -4.32
C ASP A 164 26.07 -1.41 -3.35
N VAL A 165 25.33 -2.19 -2.56
CA VAL A 165 24.23 -1.69 -1.71
C VAL A 165 24.69 -1.41 -0.29
N LYS A 166 25.36 -2.37 0.37
CA LYS A 166 25.74 -2.27 1.79
C LYS A 166 27.10 -2.96 2.03
N PRO A 167 28.22 -2.30 1.67
CA PRO A 167 29.55 -2.93 1.63
C PRO A 167 30.12 -3.31 3.01
N THR A 168 29.65 -2.70 4.10
CA THR A 168 30.06 -3.04 5.47
C THR A 168 28.85 -3.22 6.39
N PRO A 169 29.01 -3.90 7.55
CA PRO A 169 27.92 -4.08 8.52
C PRO A 169 27.31 -2.76 9.04
N ASP A 170 28.08 -1.68 9.09
CA ASP A 170 27.71 -0.36 9.57
C ASP A 170 27.45 0.67 8.45
N SER A 171 27.56 0.26 7.18
CA SER A 171 27.28 1.13 6.04
C SER A 171 25.79 1.49 5.94
N LEU A 172 25.52 2.73 5.53
CA LEU A 172 24.23 3.11 4.95
C LEU A 172 24.00 2.32 3.66
N LEU A 173 22.77 2.32 3.16
CA LEU A 173 22.52 1.85 1.79
C LEU A 173 23.11 2.86 0.80
N LEU A 174 24.12 2.46 0.03
CA LEU A 174 24.74 3.30 -1.00
C LEU A 174 23.91 3.35 -2.29
N ARG A 175 23.06 2.35 -2.48
CA ARG A 175 22.07 2.22 -3.55
C ARG A 175 20.75 1.73 -3.00
N LEU A 176 19.67 1.99 -3.74
CA LEU A 176 18.32 1.52 -3.41
C LEU A 176 17.78 2.02 -2.05
N GLY A 177 18.40 3.06 -1.48
CA GLY A 177 17.89 3.76 -0.30
C GLY A 177 16.61 4.53 -0.61
N MET A 178 15.84 4.87 0.43
CA MET A 178 14.54 5.51 0.25
C MET A 178 14.64 6.88 -0.45
N GLU A 179 15.76 7.59 -0.35
CA GLU A 179 15.95 8.87 -1.04
C GLU A 179 15.93 8.76 -2.57
N LYS A 180 16.04 7.53 -3.11
CA LYS A 180 15.87 7.24 -4.55
C LYS A 180 14.40 7.23 -4.97
N ALA A 181 13.49 6.87 -4.06
CA ALA A 181 12.06 6.86 -4.36
C ALA A 181 11.57 8.31 -4.57
N PRO A 182 10.85 8.60 -5.67
CA PRO A 182 10.24 9.90 -5.87
C PRO A 182 9.05 10.08 -4.90
N PRO A 183 8.56 11.32 -4.73
CA PRO A 183 7.18 11.53 -4.30
C PRO A 183 6.21 10.67 -5.11
N ILE A 184 5.46 9.79 -4.45
CA ILE A 184 4.46 8.95 -5.11
C ILE A 184 3.15 9.73 -5.11
N VAL A 185 2.89 10.42 -6.22
CA VAL A 185 1.62 11.10 -6.49
C VAL A 185 0.97 10.41 -7.68
N THR A 186 -0.15 9.74 -7.44
CA THR A 186 -0.80 8.87 -8.43
C THR A 186 -2.24 8.57 -8.03
N SER A 187 -3.00 7.86 -8.86
CA SER A 187 -4.26 7.28 -8.41
C SER A 187 -4.02 6.03 -7.56
N ALA A 188 -4.89 5.80 -6.58
CA ALA A 188 -4.95 4.56 -5.83
C ALA A 188 -6.23 3.79 -6.11
N VAL A 189 -6.16 2.48 -5.94
CA VAL A 189 -7.30 1.55 -5.94
C VAL A 189 -7.39 0.91 -4.55
N LEU A 190 -8.51 1.08 -3.86
CA LEU A 190 -8.81 0.36 -2.62
C LEU A 190 -9.57 -0.92 -2.93
N LEU A 191 -9.11 -2.05 -2.42
CA LEU A 191 -9.76 -3.36 -2.48
C LEU A 191 -10.26 -3.75 -1.08
N ASP A 192 -11.57 -3.87 -0.90
CA ASP A 192 -12.22 -4.15 0.39
C ASP A 192 -12.35 -5.66 0.66
N ALA A 193 -11.23 -6.26 1.04
CA ALA A 193 -11.11 -7.67 1.35
C ALA A 193 -11.95 -8.07 2.57
N ARG A 194 -12.05 -7.20 3.58
CA ARG A 194 -12.96 -7.37 4.73
C ARG A 194 -14.40 -7.59 4.27
N ARG A 195 -14.92 -6.70 3.42
CA ARG A 195 -16.30 -6.81 2.93
C ARG A 195 -16.51 -8.01 2.03
N HIS A 196 -15.57 -8.27 1.12
CA HIS A 196 -15.76 -9.25 0.06
C HIS A 196 -15.39 -10.68 0.46
N ILE A 197 -14.26 -10.86 1.14
CA ILE A 197 -13.70 -12.15 1.53
C ILE A 197 -14.13 -12.47 2.96
N GLY A 198 -13.89 -11.54 3.89
CA GLY A 198 -14.29 -11.65 5.30
C GLY A 198 -15.79 -11.49 5.55
N ARG A 199 -16.60 -11.24 4.50
CA ARG A 199 -18.07 -11.06 4.58
C ARG A 199 -18.49 -9.99 5.58
N GLY A 200 -17.70 -8.92 5.68
CA GLY A 200 -17.90 -7.80 6.60
C GLY A 200 -17.16 -7.95 7.94
N GLN A 201 -16.61 -9.11 8.24
CA GLN A 201 -15.75 -9.34 9.39
C GLN A 201 -14.27 -9.14 9.02
N PRO A 202 -13.41 -8.74 9.97
CA PRO A 202 -11.97 -8.79 9.78
C PRO A 202 -11.51 -10.18 9.31
N MET A 203 -10.59 -10.19 8.35
CA MET A 203 -9.94 -11.44 7.94
C MET A 203 -9.09 -12.01 9.08
N LYS A 204 -8.95 -13.33 9.12
CA LYS A 204 -8.18 -14.04 10.15
C LYS A 204 -6.70 -14.12 9.79
N ALA A 205 -5.86 -14.32 10.80
CA ALA A 205 -4.44 -14.58 10.62
C ALA A 205 -4.19 -15.70 9.59
N GLY A 206 -3.25 -15.48 8.67
CA GLY A 206 -2.91 -16.41 7.60
C GLY A 206 -3.92 -16.51 6.45
N GLU A 207 -5.07 -15.84 6.49
CA GLU A 207 -5.99 -15.81 5.35
C GLU A 207 -5.40 -15.03 4.17
N LEU A 208 -5.71 -15.52 2.96
CA LEU A 208 -5.08 -15.06 1.73
C LEU A 208 -5.99 -14.17 0.89
N VAL A 209 -5.42 -13.06 0.44
CA VAL A 209 -5.93 -12.31 -0.71
C VAL A 209 -5.24 -12.85 -1.97
N THR A 210 -6.01 -13.53 -2.82
CA THR A 210 -5.54 -14.17 -4.07
C THR A 210 -5.74 -13.29 -5.29
N ALA A 211 -5.10 -13.62 -6.43
CA ALA A 211 -5.36 -12.93 -7.68
C ALA A 211 -6.85 -12.99 -8.05
N LYS A 212 -7.48 -14.15 -7.84
CA LYS A 212 -8.92 -14.34 -8.02
C LYS A 212 -9.75 -13.45 -7.09
N HIS A 213 -9.33 -13.29 -5.83
CA HIS A 213 -9.99 -12.37 -4.91
C HIS A 213 -9.88 -10.93 -5.39
N ILE A 214 -8.71 -10.49 -5.88
CA ILE A 214 -8.51 -9.14 -6.42
C ILE A 214 -9.47 -8.88 -7.59
N GLU A 215 -9.54 -9.80 -8.56
CA GLU A 215 -10.48 -9.67 -9.69
C GLU A 215 -11.95 -9.62 -9.23
N SER A 216 -12.29 -10.43 -8.23
CA SER A 216 -13.65 -10.48 -7.68
C SER A 216 -14.02 -9.19 -6.94
N MET A 217 -13.10 -8.62 -6.17
CA MET A 217 -13.27 -7.32 -5.52
C MET A 217 -13.41 -6.19 -6.55
N LEU A 218 -12.58 -6.17 -7.60
CA LEU A 218 -12.72 -5.19 -8.69
C LEU A 218 -14.12 -5.26 -9.33
N ARG A 219 -14.65 -6.46 -9.59
CA ARG A 219 -16.03 -6.61 -10.09
C ARG A 219 -17.07 -6.13 -9.08
N ALA A 220 -16.98 -6.56 -7.83
CA ALA A 220 -17.93 -6.21 -6.78
C ALA A 220 -17.97 -4.70 -6.47
N GLN A 221 -16.86 -4.01 -6.68
CA GLN A 221 -16.72 -2.57 -6.47
C GLN A 221 -17.03 -1.73 -7.73
N GLY A 222 -17.45 -2.36 -8.83
CA GLY A 222 -17.73 -1.66 -10.09
C GLY A 222 -16.47 -1.17 -10.84
N LEU A 223 -15.29 -1.68 -10.48
CA LEU A 223 -14.00 -1.31 -11.07
C LEU A 223 -13.54 -2.26 -12.19
N ALA A 224 -14.34 -3.24 -12.61
CA ALA A 224 -13.93 -4.19 -13.65
C ALA A 224 -13.46 -3.51 -14.95
N GLY A 225 -14.08 -2.41 -15.35
CA GLY A 225 -13.70 -1.64 -16.55
C GLY A 225 -12.47 -0.74 -16.36
N ARG A 226 -12.23 -0.26 -15.13
CA ARG A 226 -11.06 0.55 -14.78
C ARG A 226 -9.84 -0.34 -14.52
N GLY A 227 -10.05 -1.47 -13.87
CA GLY A 227 -9.00 -2.37 -13.41
C GLY A 227 -7.99 -1.68 -12.49
N ILE A 228 -6.79 -2.25 -12.45
CA ILE A 228 -5.61 -1.67 -11.81
C ILE A 228 -4.66 -1.29 -12.95
N LEU A 229 -4.16 -0.06 -12.93
CA LEU A 229 -3.32 0.50 -13.98
C LEU A 229 -1.89 0.67 -13.51
N ALA A 230 -0.98 0.76 -14.48
CA ALA A 230 0.43 1.01 -14.21
C ALA A 230 0.64 2.30 -13.41
N GLY A 231 1.49 2.22 -12.40
CA GLY A 231 1.77 3.28 -11.46
C GLY A 231 0.67 3.55 -10.43
N ASP A 232 -0.41 2.76 -10.38
CA ASP A 232 -1.38 2.85 -9.27
C ASP A 232 -0.73 2.43 -7.95
N VAL A 233 -1.15 3.05 -6.86
CA VAL A 233 -1.04 2.46 -5.52
C VAL A 233 -2.24 1.53 -5.33
N VAL A 234 -2.01 0.32 -4.84
CA VAL A 234 -3.12 -0.58 -4.47
C VAL A 234 -3.18 -0.66 -2.95
N TYR A 235 -4.33 -0.38 -2.39
CA TYR A 235 -4.60 -0.61 -0.97
C TYR A 235 -5.52 -1.83 -0.81
N VAL A 236 -5.28 -2.65 0.20
CA VAL A 236 -6.14 -3.79 0.54
C VAL A 236 -6.56 -3.67 1.99
N HIS A 237 -7.86 -3.43 2.20
CA HIS A 237 -8.46 -3.35 3.53
C HIS A 237 -8.95 -4.74 3.96
N THR A 238 -8.19 -5.37 4.84
CA THR A 238 -8.45 -6.70 5.41
C THR A 238 -9.32 -6.64 6.66
N GLY A 239 -9.37 -5.47 7.31
CA GLY A 239 -10.00 -5.26 8.61
C GLY A 239 -9.06 -5.54 9.80
N TRP A 240 -7.82 -5.99 9.56
CA TRP A 240 -6.83 -6.26 10.61
C TRP A 240 -6.47 -5.01 11.41
N GLY A 241 -6.64 -3.82 10.82
CA GLY A 241 -6.47 -2.53 11.49
C GLY A 241 -7.28 -2.37 12.78
N GLU A 242 -8.34 -3.17 13.00
CA GLU A 242 -9.07 -3.17 14.27
C GLU A 242 -8.22 -3.62 15.48
N HIS A 243 -7.16 -4.41 15.23
CA HIS A 243 -6.20 -4.82 16.26
C HIS A 243 -5.16 -3.74 16.57
N TRP A 244 -5.11 -2.64 15.79
CA TRP A 244 -4.26 -1.49 16.13
C TRP A 244 -4.85 -0.77 17.36
N LYS A 245 -4.29 -1.03 18.54
CA LYS A 245 -4.66 -0.39 19.80
C LYS A 245 -3.55 0.51 20.29
N ASP A 246 -3.91 1.66 20.84
CA ASP A 246 -2.98 2.57 21.49
C ASP A 246 -3.63 3.11 22.78
N PRO A 247 -3.19 2.65 23.98
CA PRO A 247 -2.03 1.79 24.21
C PRO A 247 -2.24 0.32 23.75
N ASP A 248 -1.18 -0.30 23.19
CA ASP A 248 -1.15 -1.70 22.76
C ASP A 248 -0.88 -2.65 23.94
N THR A 249 -1.89 -2.82 24.79
CA THR A 249 -1.80 -3.70 25.97
C THR A 249 -1.85 -5.17 25.60
N GLU A 250 -2.53 -5.53 24.52
CA GLU A 250 -2.76 -6.91 24.09
C GLU A 250 -1.63 -7.47 23.22
N LYS A 251 -0.87 -6.59 22.53
CA LYS A 251 0.29 -6.96 21.70
C LYS A 251 -0.01 -7.95 20.58
N VAL A 252 -1.24 -7.93 20.07
CA VAL A 252 -1.69 -8.88 19.03
C VAL A 252 -1.25 -8.44 17.64
N TYR A 253 -1.29 -7.14 17.36
CA TYR A 253 -1.27 -6.60 16.00
C TYR A 253 -0.10 -7.10 15.14
N TYR A 254 1.12 -7.14 15.69
CA TYR A 254 2.35 -7.56 14.99
C TYR A 254 2.68 -9.06 15.06
N THR A 255 1.86 -9.88 15.71
CA THR A 255 2.20 -11.31 15.93
C THR A 255 1.84 -12.22 14.76
N MET A 256 0.85 -11.79 13.96
CA MET A 256 0.25 -12.53 12.86
C MET A 256 -0.64 -11.57 12.06
N ALA A 257 -1.03 -11.94 10.84
CA ALA A 257 -1.95 -11.15 10.00
C ALA A 257 -2.45 -11.95 8.78
N PRO A 258 -3.61 -11.62 8.19
CA PRO A 258 -3.89 -11.96 6.80
C PRO A 258 -2.91 -11.25 5.86
N GLY A 259 -2.81 -11.68 4.60
CA GLY A 259 -1.92 -11.04 3.64
C GLY A 259 -2.13 -11.46 2.20
N LEU A 260 -1.25 -10.99 1.31
CA LEU A 260 -1.29 -11.35 -0.10
C LEU A 260 -0.74 -12.77 -0.33
N SER A 261 -1.42 -13.54 -1.14
CA SER A 261 -0.81 -14.74 -1.73
C SER A 261 0.30 -14.41 -2.75
N TYR A 262 1.12 -15.40 -3.08
CA TYR A 262 2.14 -15.27 -4.11
C TYR A 262 1.54 -15.01 -5.51
N ASP A 263 0.41 -15.64 -5.87
CA ASP A 263 -0.26 -15.39 -7.15
C ASP A 263 -0.86 -13.98 -7.23
N ALA A 264 -1.33 -13.42 -6.11
CA ALA A 264 -1.71 -12.01 -6.05
C ALA A 264 -0.52 -11.08 -6.31
N ALA A 265 0.66 -11.41 -5.78
CA ALA A 265 1.87 -10.63 -6.02
C ALA A 265 2.26 -10.62 -7.50
N GLN A 266 2.23 -11.79 -8.15
CA GLN A 266 2.48 -11.92 -9.59
C GLN A 266 1.44 -11.15 -10.42
N TYR A 267 0.16 -11.25 -10.06
CA TYR A 267 -0.95 -10.56 -10.74
C TYR A 267 -0.80 -9.03 -10.68
N LEU A 268 -0.41 -8.49 -9.52
CA LEU A 268 -0.17 -7.06 -9.32
C LEU A 268 1.12 -6.60 -10.02
N GLY A 269 2.15 -7.45 -10.03
CA GLY A 269 3.38 -7.23 -10.80
C GLY A 269 3.14 -7.02 -12.29
N GLN A 270 2.30 -7.87 -12.89
CA GLN A 270 1.89 -7.73 -14.30
C GLN A 270 1.15 -6.41 -14.59
N ARG A 271 0.49 -5.83 -13.57
CA ARG A 271 -0.18 -4.52 -13.65
C ARG A 271 0.73 -3.34 -13.41
N ARG A 272 1.99 -3.58 -13.01
CA ARG A 272 3.03 -2.55 -12.82
C ARG A 272 2.61 -1.47 -11.82
N ILE A 273 2.00 -1.89 -10.71
CA ILE A 273 1.67 -0.98 -9.60
C ILE A 273 2.96 -0.40 -9.02
N VAL A 274 2.91 0.81 -8.45
CA VAL A 274 4.08 1.43 -7.82
C VAL A 274 4.27 0.95 -6.38
N ALA A 275 3.18 0.74 -5.67
CA ALA A 275 3.18 0.30 -4.29
C ALA A 275 1.92 -0.48 -3.95
N ILE A 276 2.05 -1.40 -3.00
CA ILE A 276 0.97 -2.12 -2.34
C ILE A 276 0.91 -1.68 -0.87
N GLY A 277 -0.28 -1.44 -0.34
CA GLY A 277 -0.47 -1.15 1.08
C GLY A 277 -1.59 -1.94 1.71
N LEU A 278 -1.35 -2.47 2.91
CA LEU A 278 -2.35 -3.21 3.69
C LEU A 278 -2.53 -2.58 5.06
N ASP A 279 -3.69 -2.81 5.69
CA ASP A 279 -3.95 -2.48 7.09
C ASP A 279 -3.39 -3.53 8.07
N THR A 280 -2.26 -4.14 7.70
CA THR A 280 -1.57 -5.22 8.42
C THR A 280 -0.12 -4.84 8.70
N PRO A 281 0.53 -5.48 9.70
CA PRO A 281 1.96 -5.32 9.98
C PRO A 281 2.88 -5.84 8.88
N PHE A 282 2.39 -6.73 8.01
CA PHE A 282 3.15 -7.35 6.94
C PHE A 282 2.27 -7.40 5.69
N VAL A 283 2.84 -7.23 4.50
CA VAL A 283 2.09 -7.54 3.26
C VAL A 283 1.97 -9.05 3.01
N ASP A 284 2.91 -9.84 3.55
CA ASP A 284 2.87 -11.30 3.54
C ASP A 284 1.86 -11.83 4.58
N PRO A 285 1.18 -12.96 4.30
CA PRO A 285 0.32 -13.61 5.26
C PRO A 285 1.15 -14.29 6.35
N ALA A 286 0.82 -14.02 7.60
CA ALA A 286 1.45 -14.64 8.75
C ALA A 286 0.36 -15.37 9.58
N ALA A 287 0.35 -16.69 9.50
CA ALA A 287 -0.49 -17.51 10.38
C ALA A 287 0.01 -17.44 11.84
N GLU A 288 -0.83 -17.83 12.79
CA GLU A 288 -0.43 -17.92 14.19
C GLU A 288 0.81 -18.82 14.33
N GLY A 289 1.85 -18.32 15.01
CA GLY A 289 3.11 -19.04 15.21
C GLY A 289 4.09 -19.00 14.02
N PHE A 290 3.72 -18.43 12.87
CA PHE A 290 4.58 -18.34 11.69
C PHE A 290 5.89 -17.58 11.98
N LEU A 291 5.81 -16.40 12.58
CA LEU A 291 6.99 -15.60 12.94
C LEU A 291 7.91 -16.28 13.98
N ALA A 292 7.37 -17.25 14.71
CA ALA A 292 8.11 -18.06 15.67
C ALA A 292 8.65 -19.38 15.07
N GLY A 293 8.50 -19.59 13.76
CA GLY A 293 8.89 -20.82 13.07
C GLY A 293 8.04 -22.04 13.46
N LYS A 294 6.82 -21.82 13.97
CA LYS A 294 5.89 -22.89 14.43
C LYS A 294 4.76 -23.18 13.46
N ALA A 295 4.66 -22.41 12.37
CA ALA A 295 3.71 -22.65 11.30
C ALA A 295 4.44 -22.56 9.95
N GLU A 296 3.96 -23.34 8.99
CA GLU A 296 4.48 -23.34 7.64
C GLU A 296 4.09 -22.05 6.89
N PRO A 297 4.88 -21.64 5.88
CA PRO A 297 4.47 -20.60 4.96
C PRO A 297 3.11 -20.92 4.31
N ALA A 298 2.41 -19.87 3.87
CA ALA A 298 1.12 -20.01 3.21
C ALA A 298 1.16 -20.99 2.02
N ALA A 299 0.03 -21.66 1.76
CA ALA A 299 -0.09 -22.53 0.59
C ALA A 299 0.18 -21.75 -0.71
N GLY A 300 1.00 -22.35 -1.59
CA GLY A 300 1.42 -21.72 -2.85
C GLY A 300 2.69 -20.87 -2.76
N THR A 301 3.27 -20.71 -1.57
CA THR A 301 4.59 -20.07 -1.39
C THR A 301 5.71 -20.94 -1.99
N PRO A 302 6.60 -20.37 -2.82
CA PRO A 302 7.77 -21.09 -3.34
C PRO A 302 8.70 -21.62 -2.23
N PRO A 303 9.32 -22.81 -2.41
CA PRO A 303 10.26 -23.35 -1.43
C PRO A 303 11.43 -22.40 -1.13
N GLY A 304 11.81 -22.29 0.14
CA GLY A 304 12.95 -21.48 0.57
C GLY A 304 12.71 -19.96 0.64
N ILE A 305 11.49 -19.50 0.37
CA ILE A 305 11.14 -18.07 0.37
C ILE A 305 9.87 -17.84 1.22
N PRO A 306 9.95 -17.97 2.55
CA PRO A 306 8.77 -17.91 3.43
C PRO A 306 8.00 -16.58 3.36
N PHE A 307 8.71 -15.46 3.11
CA PHE A 307 8.14 -14.14 2.82
C PHE A 307 8.18 -13.86 1.31
N ALA A 308 7.42 -14.66 0.54
CA ALA A 308 7.49 -14.63 -0.91
C ALA A 308 6.95 -13.34 -1.55
N VAL A 309 6.04 -12.61 -0.88
CA VAL A 309 5.53 -11.33 -1.39
C VAL A 309 6.59 -10.26 -1.28
N HIS A 310 7.22 -10.09 -0.11
CA HIS A 310 8.42 -9.25 0.08
C HIS A 310 9.50 -9.55 -0.93
N HIS A 311 9.89 -10.81 -1.05
CA HIS A 311 10.90 -11.21 -2.02
C HIS A 311 10.51 -10.78 -3.44
N HIS A 312 9.33 -11.16 -3.92
CA HIS A 312 8.96 -10.94 -5.31
C HIS A 312 8.75 -9.47 -5.64
N MET A 313 8.04 -8.72 -4.79
CA MET A 313 7.70 -7.34 -5.06
C MET A 313 8.89 -6.40 -4.93
N LEU A 314 9.65 -6.45 -3.82
CA LEU A 314 10.79 -5.56 -3.61
C LEU A 314 11.96 -5.94 -4.50
N THR A 315 12.41 -7.20 -4.44
CA THR A 315 13.69 -7.60 -5.04
C THR A 315 13.59 -7.95 -6.52
N GLN A 316 12.43 -8.44 -7.00
CA GLN A 316 12.30 -8.87 -8.39
C GLN A 316 11.58 -7.83 -9.26
N LEU A 317 10.56 -7.16 -8.72
CA LEU A 317 9.69 -6.26 -9.49
C LEU A 317 9.93 -4.76 -9.23
N GLY A 318 10.59 -4.40 -8.12
CA GLY A 318 10.80 -3.01 -7.73
C GLY A 318 9.50 -2.30 -7.33
N ILE A 319 8.64 -2.97 -6.57
CA ILE A 319 7.35 -2.47 -6.07
C ILE A 319 7.49 -2.21 -4.57
N HIS A 320 7.14 -1.00 -4.12
CA HIS A 320 7.23 -0.62 -2.71
C HIS A 320 6.09 -1.21 -1.88
N HIS A 321 6.38 -1.44 -0.59
CA HIS A 321 5.40 -1.88 0.38
C HIS A 321 5.02 -0.75 1.31
N ILE A 322 3.74 -0.64 1.65
CA ILE A 322 3.21 0.26 2.66
C ILE A 322 2.56 -0.59 3.74
N GLU A 323 3.16 -0.62 4.91
CA GLU A 323 2.67 -1.42 6.02
C GLU A 323 1.95 -0.53 7.03
N ASN A 324 1.04 -1.13 7.80
CA ASN A 324 0.27 -0.44 8.84
C ASN A 324 -0.59 0.72 8.28
N ALA A 325 -1.22 0.53 7.13
CA ALA A 325 -2.08 1.55 6.53
C ALA A 325 -3.43 1.67 7.26
N LYS A 326 -3.87 2.88 7.56
CA LYS A 326 -5.22 3.13 8.11
C LYS A 326 -6.24 3.23 6.98
N LEU A 327 -7.00 2.17 6.72
CA LEU A 327 -7.88 2.07 5.52
C LEU A 327 -9.38 2.05 5.81
N ASP A 328 -9.76 1.99 7.09
CA ASP A 328 -11.15 1.89 7.57
C ASP A 328 -12.05 3.01 7.06
N GLU A 329 -11.57 4.25 7.05
CA GLU A 329 -12.39 5.41 6.64
C GLU A 329 -12.64 5.46 5.13
N LEU A 330 -11.64 5.12 4.31
CA LEU A 330 -11.80 4.99 2.86
C LEU A 330 -12.80 3.87 2.53
N ALA A 331 -12.67 2.73 3.21
CA ALA A 331 -13.53 1.57 3.00
C ALA A 331 -14.98 1.85 3.43
N ARG A 332 -15.18 2.47 4.61
CA ARG A 332 -16.50 2.88 5.11
C ARG A 332 -17.22 3.78 4.11
N ASP A 333 -16.52 4.75 3.57
CA ASP A 333 -17.07 5.74 2.63
C ASP A 333 -17.08 5.24 1.16
N ARG A 334 -16.60 4.01 0.94
CA ARG A 334 -16.55 3.34 -0.37
C ARG A 334 -15.79 4.14 -1.43
N VAL A 335 -14.68 4.75 -1.02
CA VAL A 335 -13.76 5.45 -1.92
C VAL A 335 -12.83 4.42 -2.55
N TRP A 336 -13.31 3.78 -3.62
CA TRP A 336 -12.58 2.70 -4.30
C TRP A 336 -11.44 3.19 -5.18
N THR A 337 -11.49 4.44 -5.60
CA THR A 337 -10.43 5.13 -6.34
C THR A 337 -10.23 6.52 -5.78
N SER A 338 -8.97 6.94 -5.65
CA SER A 338 -8.58 8.22 -5.06
C SER A 338 -7.28 8.72 -5.68
N CYS A 339 -6.89 9.97 -5.43
CA CYS A 339 -5.49 10.37 -5.53
C CYS A 339 -4.77 9.94 -4.25
N ALA A 340 -3.68 9.19 -4.36
CA ALA A 340 -2.73 8.97 -3.27
C ALA A 340 -1.54 9.92 -3.40
N MET A 341 -1.17 10.52 -2.26
CA MET A 341 0.06 11.29 -2.10
C MET A 341 0.87 10.66 -0.96
N ILE A 342 2.02 10.12 -1.30
CA ILE A 342 2.90 9.41 -0.38
C ILE A 342 4.29 9.98 -0.55
N LEU A 343 4.80 10.57 0.53
CA LEU A 343 6.04 11.33 0.54
C LEU A 343 6.99 10.69 1.55
N PRO A 344 7.85 9.76 1.12
CA PRO A 344 8.94 9.27 1.96
C PRO A 344 9.86 10.43 2.37
N LEU A 345 10.37 10.38 3.60
CA LEU A 345 11.44 11.26 4.03
C LEU A 345 12.67 11.04 3.16
N ARG A 346 13.38 12.13 2.82
CA ARG A 346 14.60 12.09 1.99
C ARG A 346 15.83 11.79 2.85
N GLU A 347 15.79 10.67 3.57
CA GLU A 347 16.89 10.20 4.40
C GLU A 347 17.88 9.39 3.55
N GLN A 348 19.14 9.81 3.54
CA GLN A 348 20.15 9.19 2.69
C GLN A 348 20.44 7.75 3.15
N GLY A 349 20.24 6.79 2.25
CA GLY A 349 20.62 5.40 2.44
C GLY A 349 19.76 4.66 3.47
N SER A 350 18.53 5.13 3.72
CA SER A 350 17.60 4.46 4.62
C SER A 350 16.93 3.25 3.94
N ALA A 351 16.72 2.18 4.71
CA ALA A 351 16.03 0.97 4.25
C ALA A 351 14.49 1.13 4.18
N GLY A 352 13.96 2.28 4.55
CA GLY A 352 12.53 2.57 4.55
C GLY A 352 12.27 4.02 4.97
N SER A 353 11.01 4.37 5.22
CA SER A 353 10.66 5.66 5.78
C SER A 353 9.32 5.62 6.51
N ALA A 354 9.27 6.36 7.63
CA ALA A 354 8.02 6.76 8.24
C ALA A 354 7.27 7.70 7.28
N ILE A 355 5.99 7.41 7.01
CA ILE A 355 5.19 8.21 6.09
C ILE A 355 3.84 8.61 6.66
N ARG A 356 3.32 9.71 6.12
CA ARG A 356 1.94 10.16 6.31
C ARG A 356 1.24 10.16 4.95
N PRO A 357 0.82 8.98 4.44
CA PRO A 357 0.11 8.92 3.18
C PRO A 357 -1.29 9.52 3.36
N VAL A 358 -1.72 10.28 2.37
CA VAL A 358 -3.10 10.76 2.28
C VAL A 358 -3.74 10.26 0.99
N SER A 359 -5.03 9.92 1.09
CA SER A 359 -5.87 9.64 -0.07
C SER A 359 -6.93 10.72 -0.19
N ILE A 360 -7.13 11.27 -1.38
CA ILE A 360 -8.16 12.28 -1.65
C ILE A 360 -9.09 11.73 -2.71
N GLY A 361 -10.36 11.55 -2.35
CA GLY A 361 -11.37 10.98 -3.25
C GLY A 361 -12.78 11.32 -2.81
N ALA A 362 -13.74 11.08 -3.70
CA ALA A 362 -15.15 11.35 -3.43
C ALA A 362 -15.85 10.08 -2.92
N PRO A 363 -16.58 10.14 -1.80
CA PRO A 363 -17.41 9.02 -1.33
C PRO A 363 -18.37 8.53 -2.41
N ALA A 364 -18.58 7.22 -2.48
CA ALA A 364 -19.68 6.69 -3.30
C ALA A 364 -21.00 7.23 -2.72
N ARG A 365 -21.91 7.69 -3.58
CA ARG A 365 -23.25 8.11 -3.11
C ARG A 365 -23.93 6.90 -2.48
N GLU A 366 -24.40 7.04 -1.24
CA GLU A 366 -25.37 6.09 -0.69
C GLU A 366 -26.54 6.00 -1.67
N GLY A 367 -26.77 4.80 -2.20
CA GLY A 367 -27.99 4.53 -2.94
C GLY A 367 -29.17 4.78 -2.01
N ARG A 368 -30.10 5.64 -2.44
CA ARG A 368 -31.47 5.60 -1.95
C ARG A 368 -32.17 4.38 -2.51
#